data_AF-A0A1I4QWU7-F1
#
_entry.id   AF-A0A1I4QWU7-F1
#
_cell.length_a   1.000
_cell.length_b   1.000
_cell.length_c   1.000
_cell.angle_alpha   90.00
_cell.angle_beta   90.00
_cell.angle_gamma   90.00
#
_symmetry.space_group_name_H-M   'P 1'
#
loop_
_entity.id
_entity.type
_entity.pdbx_description
1 polymer ?
#
loop_
_entity_poly.entity_id
_entity_poly.type
_entity_poly.pdbx_seq_one_letter_code
_entity_poly.pdbx_strand_id
1 'polypeptide(L)'
;MNIIFLLAAVFFLIIGSYNLYRTRRDHESYLPVIVSFLILMSFTAMYFSPLLGILCLMVSFLFAISKRKNILLFQEQRMMASFNKNDYSKELKIKEILVGNKLWGKLALEYGAKKAALIYSLWLSGSIFFILYLMRTMDTFIKPDMGFIVFFCGTYLMMSYYQMHGYFRKFLAMKESISEKTS
;
A
#
# COMPACT_ATOMS: atom_id res chain seq x y z
N MET A 1 12.53 11.74 -21.96
CA MET A 1 11.15 11.38 -21.56
C MET A 1 10.80 10.06 -22.24
N ASN A 2 10.70 8.92 -21.51
CA ASN A 2 10.07 7.65 -21.96
C ASN A 2 10.27 6.49 -20.97
N ILE A 3 11.40 6.43 -20.24
CA ILE A 3 11.72 5.24 -19.44
C ILE A 3 10.88 5.11 -18.16
N ILE A 4 10.52 6.22 -17.51
CA ILE A 4 9.73 6.19 -16.26
C ILE A 4 8.30 5.71 -16.52
N PHE A 5 7.68 6.15 -17.62
CA PHE A 5 6.34 5.68 -18.03
C PHE A 5 6.36 4.21 -18.43
N LEU A 6 7.41 3.78 -19.14
CA LEU A 6 7.60 2.37 -19.49
C LEU A 6 7.81 1.50 -18.25
N LEU A 7 8.66 1.94 -17.31
CA LEU A 7 8.88 1.24 -16.03
C LEU A 7 7.60 1.17 -15.21
N ALA A 8 6.83 2.25 -15.13
CA ALA A 8 5.53 2.27 -14.46
C ALA A 8 4.55 1.30 -15.14
N ALA A 9 4.44 1.33 -16.48
CA ALA A 9 3.55 0.43 -17.22
C ALA A 9 3.94 -1.05 -17.02
N VAL A 10 5.23 -1.38 -17.13
CA VAL A 10 5.73 -2.74 -16.87
C VAL A 10 5.47 -3.14 -15.42
N PHE A 11 5.68 -2.25 -14.45
CA PHE A 11 5.40 -2.50 -13.04
C PHE A 11 3.91 -2.80 -12.79
N PHE A 12 3.00 -1.98 -13.32
CA PHE A 12 1.56 -2.21 -13.17
C PHE A 12 1.07 -3.44 -13.94
N LEU A 13 1.72 -3.80 -15.05
CA LEU A 13 1.47 -5.05 -15.75
C LEU A 13 1.86 -6.25 -14.88
N ILE A 14 3.07 -6.25 -14.30
CA ILE A 14 3.55 -7.31 -13.41
C ILE A 14 2.63 -7.45 -12.19
N ILE A 15 2.27 -6.33 -11.54
CA ILE A 15 1.36 -6.34 -10.39
C ILE A 15 -0.04 -6.80 -10.79
N GLY A 16 -0.56 -6.36 -11.92
CA GLY A 16 -1.85 -6.78 -12.46
C GLY A 16 -1.89 -8.29 -12.69
N SER A 17 -0.88 -8.84 -13.35
CA SER A 17 -0.74 -10.28 -13.58
C SER A 17 -0.58 -11.08 -12.28
N TYR A 18 0.20 -10.58 -11.32
CA TYR A 18 0.35 -11.21 -10.00
C TYR A 18 -0.98 -11.24 -9.24
N ASN A 19 -1.71 -10.12 -9.22
CA ASN A 19 -3.02 -10.05 -8.60
C ASN A 19 -4.02 -10.97 -9.30
N LEU A 20 -3.99 -11.07 -10.64
CA LEU A 20 -4.86 -11.96 -11.40
C LEU A 20 -4.57 -13.44 -11.09
N TYR A 21 -3.29 -13.80 -11.00
CA TYR A 21 -2.87 -15.14 -10.59
C TYR A 21 -3.39 -15.47 -9.18
N ARG A 22 -3.22 -14.56 -8.22
CA ARG A 22 -3.73 -14.76 -6.84
C ARG A 22 -5.24 -14.80 -6.77
N THR A 23 -5.95 -13.95 -7.49
CA THR A 23 -7.41 -14.00 -7.57
C THR A 23 -7.89 -15.35 -8.09
N ARG A 24 -7.22 -15.93 -9.09
CA ARG A 24 -7.57 -17.26 -9.62
C ARG A 24 -7.21 -18.40 -8.66
N ARG A 25 -6.06 -18.34 -8.00
CA ARG A 25 -5.56 -19.40 -7.11
C ARG A 25 -6.20 -19.38 -5.72
N ASP A 26 -6.31 -18.20 -5.14
CA ASP A 26 -6.70 -17.97 -3.75
C ASP A 26 -8.17 -17.50 -3.64
N HIS A 27 -8.92 -17.44 -4.75
CA HIS A 27 -10.29 -16.90 -4.85
C HIS A 27 -10.46 -15.50 -4.23
N GLU A 28 -9.40 -14.69 -4.23
CA GLU A 28 -9.42 -13.31 -3.73
C GLU A 28 -10.21 -12.38 -4.66
N SER A 29 -10.64 -11.22 -4.15
CA SER A 29 -11.38 -10.21 -4.93
C SER A 29 -10.62 -9.79 -6.21
N TYR A 30 -11.34 -9.55 -7.32
CA TYR A 30 -10.80 -8.96 -8.55
C TYR A 30 -10.48 -7.47 -8.44
N LEU A 31 -10.85 -6.82 -7.33
CA LEU A 31 -10.69 -5.38 -7.13
C LEU A 31 -9.23 -4.90 -7.33
N PRO A 32 -8.18 -5.59 -6.83
CA PRO A 32 -6.79 -5.19 -7.08
C PRO A 32 -6.38 -5.29 -8.55
N VAL A 33 -6.94 -6.27 -9.30
CA VAL A 33 -6.70 -6.43 -10.74
C VAL A 33 -7.31 -5.27 -11.51
N ILE A 34 -8.56 -4.92 -11.20
CA ILE A 34 -9.27 -3.79 -11.82
C ILE A 34 -8.51 -2.49 -11.57
N VAL A 35 -8.08 -2.23 -10.33
CA VAL A 35 -7.32 -1.02 -10.00
C VAL A 35 -5.98 -0.98 -10.74
N SER A 36 -5.27 -2.11 -10.82
CA SER A 36 -4.00 -2.20 -11.55
C SER A 36 -4.17 -1.93 -13.05
N PHE A 37 -5.26 -2.46 -13.65
CA PHE A 37 -5.60 -2.24 -15.04
C PHE A 37 -5.99 -0.78 -15.32
N LEU A 38 -6.80 -0.17 -14.45
CA LEU A 38 -7.18 1.24 -14.56
C LEU A 38 -5.96 2.18 -14.49
N ILE A 39 -5.03 1.91 -13.57
CA ILE A 39 -3.79 2.69 -13.45
C ILE A 39 -2.88 2.45 -14.68
N LEU A 40 -2.79 1.21 -15.19
CA LEU A 40 -2.04 0.91 -16.41
C LEU A 40 -2.61 1.67 -17.62
N MET A 41 -3.94 1.67 -17.78
CA MET A 41 -4.65 2.42 -18.81
C MET A 41 -4.33 3.92 -18.71
N SER A 42 -4.37 4.48 -17.50
CA SER A 42 -4.01 5.87 -17.23
C SER A 42 -2.59 6.22 -17.66
N PHE A 43 -1.59 5.42 -17.28
CA PHE A 43 -0.19 5.67 -17.66
C PHE A 43 0.03 5.49 -19.16
N THR A 44 -0.62 4.50 -19.77
CA THR A 44 -0.57 4.28 -21.22
C THR A 44 -1.21 5.45 -21.97
N ALA A 45 -2.36 5.95 -21.52
CA ALA A 45 -3.01 7.13 -22.07
C ALA A 45 -2.12 8.39 -21.94
N MET A 46 -1.43 8.53 -20.80
CA MET A 46 -0.52 9.66 -20.55
C MET A 46 0.68 9.69 -21.50
N TYR A 47 1.10 8.54 -22.03
CA TYR A 47 2.12 8.44 -23.08
C TYR A 47 1.67 9.09 -24.40
N PHE A 48 0.41 8.89 -24.79
CA PHE A 48 -0.15 9.46 -26.02
C PHE A 48 -0.59 10.91 -25.86
N SER A 49 -1.19 11.25 -24.72
CA SER A 49 -1.63 12.60 -24.39
C SER A 49 -1.71 12.79 -22.88
N PRO A 50 -0.97 13.77 -22.31
CA PRO A 50 -1.02 14.07 -20.88
C PRO A 50 -2.45 14.33 -20.36
N LEU A 51 -3.27 15.05 -21.14
CA LEU A 51 -4.66 15.36 -20.79
C LEU A 51 -5.53 14.09 -20.71
N LEU A 52 -5.38 13.20 -21.69
CA LEU A 52 -6.11 11.92 -21.73
C LEU A 52 -5.73 11.05 -20.52
N GLY A 53 -4.44 10.99 -20.19
CA GLY A 53 -3.93 10.27 -19.02
C GLY A 53 -4.51 10.80 -17.71
N ILE A 54 -4.58 12.12 -17.55
CA ILE A 54 -5.18 12.77 -16.38
C ILE A 54 -6.67 12.42 -16.26
N LEU A 55 -7.44 12.49 -17.36
CA LEU A 55 -8.86 12.13 -17.37
C LEU A 55 -9.07 10.65 -16.96
N CYS A 56 -8.27 9.73 -17.50
CA CYS A 56 -8.30 8.32 -17.10
C CYS A 56 -7.94 8.14 -15.61
N LEU A 57 -6.97 8.89 -15.09
CA LEU A 57 -6.64 8.87 -13.66
C LEU A 57 -7.83 9.35 -12.82
N MET A 58 -8.51 10.42 -13.22
CA MET A 58 -9.70 10.91 -12.51
C MET A 58 -10.81 9.85 -12.44
N VAL A 59 -11.08 9.15 -13.54
CA VAL A 59 -12.04 8.03 -13.56
C VAL A 59 -11.59 6.91 -12.61
N SER A 60 -10.30 6.59 -12.59
CA SER A 60 -9.72 5.61 -11.68
C SER A 60 -9.90 6.00 -10.21
N PHE A 61 -9.70 7.29 -9.88
CA PHE A 61 -9.95 7.82 -8.55
C PHE A 61 -11.43 7.77 -8.16
N LEU A 62 -12.34 8.14 -9.07
CA LEU A 62 -13.78 8.05 -8.83
C LEU A 62 -14.22 6.61 -8.56
N PHE A 63 -13.68 5.65 -9.32
CA PHE A 63 -13.90 4.22 -9.06
C PHE A 63 -13.40 3.81 -7.67
N ALA A 64 -12.18 4.22 -7.31
CA ALA A 64 -11.60 3.93 -6.00
C ALA A 64 -12.44 4.54 -4.85
N ILE A 65 -12.97 5.75 -5.03
CA ILE A 65 -13.88 6.40 -4.07
C ILE A 65 -15.19 5.62 -3.96
N SER A 66 -15.81 5.27 -5.10
CA SER A 66 -17.07 4.50 -5.14
C SER A 66 -16.94 3.14 -4.45
N LYS A 67 -15.80 2.46 -4.62
CA LYS A 67 -15.52 1.16 -4.02
C LYS A 67 -14.74 1.23 -2.70
N ARG A 68 -14.56 2.42 -2.11
CA ARG A 68 -13.73 2.64 -0.91
C ARG A 68 -14.02 1.66 0.23
N LYS A 69 -15.30 1.42 0.56
CA LYS A 69 -15.69 0.49 1.63
C LYS A 69 -15.15 -0.92 1.38
N ASN A 70 -15.30 -1.42 0.15
CA ASN A 70 -14.82 -2.75 -0.25
C ASN A 70 -13.29 -2.81 -0.27
N ILE A 71 -12.62 -1.75 -0.73
CA ILE A 71 -11.15 -1.66 -0.70
C ILE A 71 -10.64 -1.75 0.73
N LEU A 72 -11.21 -0.97 1.66
CA LEU A 72 -10.77 -0.95 3.06
C LEU A 72 -11.02 -2.28 3.77
N LEU A 73 -12.18 -2.91 3.54
CA LEU A 73 -12.49 -4.23 4.09
C LEU A 73 -11.53 -5.30 3.56
N PHE A 74 -11.27 -5.30 2.25
CA PHE A 74 -10.35 -6.26 1.64
C PHE A 74 -8.91 -6.07 2.15
N GLN A 75 -8.45 -4.83 2.29
CA GLN A 75 -7.14 -4.51 2.87
C GLN A 75 -7.04 -4.98 4.31
N GLU A 76 -8.07 -4.74 5.12
CA GLU A 76 -8.11 -5.20 6.50
C GLU A 76 -8.04 -6.73 6.59
N GLN A 77 -8.89 -7.43 5.86
CA GLN A 77 -8.92 -8.90 5.84
C GLN A 77 -7.56 -9.47 5.43
N ARG A 78 -6.95 -8.92 4.37
CA ARG A 78 -5.63 -9.35 3.90
C ARG A 78 -4.53 -9.07 4.93
N MET A 79 -4.58 -7.93 5.60
CA MET A 79 -3.62 -7.58 6.65
C MET A 79 -3.73 -8.52 7.85
N MET A 80 -4.95 -8.74 8.35
CA MET A 80 -5.22 -9.62 9.47
C MET A 80 -4.87 -11.08 9.16
N ALA A 81 -5.21 -11.57 7.96
CA ALA A 81 -4.82 -12.91 7.51
C ALA A 81 -3.29 -13.06 7.46
N SER A 82 -2.57 -12.03 7.02
CA SER A 82 -1.11 -12.02 6.99
C SER A 82 -0.53 -12.08 8.41
N PHE A 83 -1.07 -11.33 9.36
CA PHE A 83 -0.63 -11.39 10.76
C PHE A 83 -0.90 -12.76 11.39
N ASN A 84 -2.06 -13.36 11.14
CA ASN A 84 -2.42 -14.64 11.73
C ASN A 84 -1.57 -15.82 11.23
N LYS A 85 -1.04 -15.73 10.00
CA LYS A 85 -0.15 -16.74 9.42
C LYS A 85 1.27 -16.71 10.00
N ASN A 86 1.65 -15.65 10.71
CA ASN A 86 3.01 -15.49 11.21
C ASN A 86 3.17 -16.14 12.59
N ASP A 87 4.26 -16.90 12.72
CA ASP A 87 4.78 -17.34 14.00
C ASP A 87 5.73 -16.28 14.57
N TYR A 88 5.25 -15.55 15.57
CA TYR A 88 5.97 -14.43 16.18
C TYR A 88 7.05 -14.84 17.17
N SER A 89 7.10 -16.12 17.57
CA SER A 89 8.17 -16.66 18.42
C SER A 89 9.50 -16.78 17.67
N LYS A 90 9.44 -17.00 16.35
CA LYS A 90 10.63 -17.19 15.50
C LYS A 90 11.30 -15.87 15.16
N GLU A 91 12.63 -15.90 15.04
CA GLU A 91 13.43 -14.76 14.58
C GLU A 91 12.96 -14.21 13.22
N LEU A 92 13.26 -12.93 12.98
CA LEU A 92 12.94 -12.24 11.74
C LEU A 92 13.99 -12.59 10.67
N LYS A 93 13.54 -13.15 9.56
CA LYS A 93 14.40 -13.33 8.39
C LYS A 93 14.48 -12.03 7.59
N ILE A 94 15.59 -11.78 6.89
CA ILE A 94 15.79 -10.57 6.06
C ILE A 94 14.64 -10.37 5.06
N LYS A 95 14.16 -11.45 4.44
CA LYS A 95 13.00 -11.41 3.53
C LYS A 95 11.72 -10.89 4.21
N GLU A 96 11.54 -11.20 5.50
CA GLU A 96 10.37 -10.79 6.29
C GLU A 96 10.47 -9.33 6.74
N ILE A 97 11.68 -8.75 6.76
CA ILE A 97 11.92 -7.32 7.00
C ILE A 97 11.57 -6.51 5.75
N LEU A 98 11.95 -7.02 4.56
CA LEU A 98 11.77 -6.29 3.30
C LEU A 98 10.36 -6.41 2.71
N VAL A 99 9.70 -7.56 2.86
CA VAL A 99 8.44 -7.87 2.14
C VAL A 99 7.34 -8.38 3.08
N GLY A 100 7.67 -8.68 4.34
CA GLY A 100 6.77 -9.34 5.27
C GLY A 100 6.04 -8.40 6.22
N ASN A 101 4.84 -8.80 6.63
CA ASN A 101 4.10 -8.13 7.71
C ASN A 101 4.52 -8.60 9.12
N LYS A 102 5.44 -9.56 9.21
CA LYS A 102 5.89 -10.14 10.48
C LYS A 102 6.65 -9.13 11.34
N LEU A 103 7.50 -8.31 10.73
CA LEU A 103 8.21 -7.21 11.43
C LEU A 103 7.20 -6.30 12.14
N TRP A 104 6.20 -5.86 11.39
CA TRP A 104 5.18 -4.95 11.88
C TRP A 104 4.33 -5.56 13.00
N GLY A 105 3.98 -6.84 12.88
CA GLY A 105 3.29 -7.56 13.96
C GLY A 105 4.16 -7.74 15.21
N LYS A 106 5.47 -8.00 15.08
CA LYS A 106 6.39 -8.03 16.23
C LYS A 106 6.49 -6.67 16.92
N LEU A 107 6.67 -5.60 16.16
CA LEU A 107 6.69 -4.25 16.70
C LEU A 107 5.38 -3.89 17.41
N ALA A 108 4.24 -4.35 16.90
CA ALA A 108 2.95 -4.17 17.56
C ALA A 108 2.86 -4.91 18.89
N LEU A 109 3.37 -6.15 18.97
CA LEU A 109 3.40 -6.93 20.22
C LEU A 109 4.34 -6.32 21.27
N GLU A 110 5.49 -5.80 20.84
CA GLU A 110 6.53 -5.27 21.75
C GLU A 110 6.24 -3.84 22.23
N TYR A 111 5.80 -2.96 21.32
CA TYR A 111 5.66 -1.52 21.58
C TYR A 111 4.21 -1.03 21.60
N GLY A 112 3.25 -1.91 21.30
CA GLY A 112 1.84 -1.60 21.21
C GLY A 112 1.42 -0.97 19.88
N ALA A 113 0.09 -0.94 19.65
CA ALA A 113 -0.50 -0.55 18.37
C ALA A 113 -0.15 0.89 17.94
N LYS A 114 -0.10 1.85 18.87
CA LYS A 114 0.18 3.26 18.56
C LYS A 114 1.59 3.46 18.00
N LYS A 115 2.61 2.90 18.68
CA LYS A 115 4.01 3.04 18.28
C LYS A 115 4.28 2.29 16.97
N ALA A 116 3.77 1.07 16.83
CA ALA A 116 3.91 0.30 15.60
C ALA A 116 3.27 0.99 14.39
N ALA A 117 2.07 1.58 14.57
CA ALA A 117 1.42 2.36 13.52
C ALA A 117 2.24 3.59 13.12
N LEU A 118 2.81 4.32 14.09
CA LEU A 118 3.62 5.49 13.81
C LEU A 118 4.89 5.13 13.00
N ILE A 119 5.62 4.09 13.43
CA ILE A 119 6.83 3.64 12.75
C ILE A 119 6.51 3.17 11.32
N TYR A 120 5.44 2.38 11.15
CA TYR A 120 4.98 1.94 9.83
C TYR A 120 4.67 3.13 8.92
N SER A 121 3.89 4.09 9.41
CA SER A 121 3.45 5.25 8.62
C SER A 121 4.60 6.18 8.29
N LEU A 122 5.57 6.36 9.20
CA LEU A 122 6.79 7.12 8.93
C LEU A 122 7.64 6.43 7.86
N TRP A 123 7.83 5.12 7.95
CA TRP A 123 8.57 4.34 6.95
C TRP A 123 7.94 4.47 5.55
N LEU A 124 6.63 4.29 5.46
CA LEU A 124 5.90 4.33 4.20
C LEU A 124 5.87 5.74 3.61
N SER A 125 5.55 6.75 4.42
CA SER A 125 5.47 8.15 3.97
C SER A 125 6.85 8.72 3.65
N GLY A 126 7.88 8.34 4.41
CA GLY A 126 9.27 8.68 4.12
C GLY A 126 9.76 8.07 2.80
N SER A 127 9.37 6.84 2.51
CA SER A 127 9.67 6.20 1.22
C SER A 127 9.01 6.94 0.05
N ILE A 128 7.75 7.34 0.20
CA ILE A 128 7.03 8.14 -0.81
C ILE A 128 7.67 9.51 -0.97
N PHE A 129 8.01 10.19 0.13
CA PHE A 129 8.72 11.46 0.11
C PHE A 129 10.02 11.35 -0.67
N PHE A 130 10.81 10.32 -0.40
CA PHE A 130 12.07 10.07 -1.10
C PHE A 130 11.87 9.89 -2.61
N ILE A 131 10.87 9.10 -3.03
CA ILE A 131 10.55 8.89 -4.45
C ILE A 131 10.14 10.22 -5.11
N LEU A 132 9.24 10.98 -4.50
CA LEU A 132 8.78 12.27 -5.05
C LEU A 132 9.89 13.31 -5.09
N TYR A 133 10.78 13.30 -4.09
CA TYR A 133 11.96 14.16 -4.06
C TYR A 133 12.93 13.82 -5.21
N LEU A 134 13.20 12.53 -5.46
CA LEU A 134 13.99 12.10 -6.62
C LEU A 134 13.33 12.50 -7.95
N MET A 135 12.00 12.37 -8.06
CA MET A 135 11.29 12.84 -9.26
C MET A 135 11.44 14.35 -9.47
N ARG A 136 11.44 15.14 -8.39
CA ARG A 136 11.69 16.58 -8.47
C ARG A 136 13.09 16.91 -8.99
N THR A 137 14.11 16.17 -8.57
CA THR A 137 15.51 16.44 -8.95
C THR A 137 15.86 15.92 -10.34
N MET A 138 15.07 14.97 -10.88
CA MET A 138 15.22 14.48 -12.24
C MET A 138 14.60 15.43 -13.28
N ASP A 139 15.11 15.38 -14.51
CA ASP A 139 14.57 16.16 -15.62
C ASP A 139 13.32 15.50 -16.21
N THR A 140 12.25 15.53 -15.43
CA THR A 140 10.93 15.02 -15.79
C THR A 140 9.97 16.16 -16.16
N PHE A 141 8.99 15.85 -17.01
CA PHE A 141 7.92 16.79 -17.38
C PHE A 141 7.06 17.23 -16.18
N ILE A 142 6.98 16.37 -15.15
CA ILE A 142 6.30 16.66 -13.89
C ILE A 142 7.38 16.94 -12.84
N LYS A 143 7.49 18.19 -12.38
CA LYS A 143 8.38 18.58 -11.28
C LYS A 143 7.50 18.97 -10.07
N PRO A 144 7.23 18.04 -9.15
CA PRO A 144 6.37 18.33 -8.01
C PRO A 144 6.99 19.42 -7.12
N ASP A 145 6.14 20.37 -6.70
CA ASP A 145 6.57 21.43 -5.79
C ASP A 145 6.88 20.88 -4.38
N MET A 146 7.83 21.48 -3.65
CA MET A 146 8.15 21.03 -2.29
C MET A 146 6.98 21.19 -1.34
N GLY A 147 6.20 22.27 -1.48
CA GLY A 147 4.97 22.46 -0.71
C GLY A 147 3.96 21.34 -0.98
N PHE A 148 3.80 20.96 -2.25
CA PHE A 148 2.95 19.83 -2.63
C PHE A 148 3.46 18.50 -2.04
N ILE A 149 4.77 18.20 -2.13
CA ILE A 149 5.36 16.97 -1.60
C ILE A 149 5.14 16.87 -0.10
N VAL A 150 5.44 17.94 0.65
CA VAL A 150 5.27 17.98 2.11
C VAL A 150 3.80 17.81 2.49
N PHE A 151 2.90 18.54 1.84
CA PHE A 151 1.46 18.43 2.10
C PHE A 151 0.93 17.02 1.81
N PHE A 152 1.29 16.45 0.66
CA PHE A 152 0.87 15.11 0.26
C PHE A 152 1.40 14.04 1.21
N CYS A 153 2.69 14.07 1.54
CA CYS A 153 3.30 13.08 2.44
C CYS A 153 2.77 13.21 3.87
N GLY A 154 2.54 14.44 4.36
CA GLY A 154 1.96 14.68 5.68
C GLY A 154 0.52 14.16 5.79
N THR A 155 -0.30 14.41 4.76
CA THR A 155 -1.67 13.88 4.69
C THR A 155 -1.67 12.35 4.65
N TYR A 156 -0.79 11.79 3.82
CA TYR A 156 -0.64 10.34 3.68
C TYR A 156 -0.18 9.67 4.98
N LEU A 157 0.75 10.30 5.70
CA LEU A 157 1.23 9.84 7.00
C LEU A 157 0.09 9.72 8.01
N MET A 158 -0.76 10.74 8.11
CA MET A 158 -1.90 10.72 9.02
C MET A 158 -2.92 9.65 8.62
N MET A 159 -3.28 9.57 7.34
CA MET A 159 -4.20 8.55 6.85
C MET A 159 -3.69 7.13 7.13
N SER A 160 -2.41 6.87 6.82
CA SER A 160 -1.76 5.59 7.08
C SER A 160 -1.72 5.27 8.57
N TYR A 161 -1.40 6.26 9.42
CA TYR A 161 -1.36 6.08 10.88
C TYR A 161 -2.73 5.64 11.42
N TYR A 162 -3.80 6.35 11.08
CA TYR A 162 -5.14 6.00 11.55
C TYR A 162 -5.57 4.61 11.11
N GLN A 163 -5.29 4.25 9.85
CA GLN A 163 -5.64 2.94 9.31
C GLN A 163 -4.85 1.82 10.01
N MET A 164 -3.53 1.96 10.11
CA MET A 164 -2.65 0.95 10.67
C MET A 164 -2.81 0.81 12.18
N HIS A 165 -3.06 1.90 12.90
CA HIS A 165 -3.41 1.85 14.32
C HIS A 165 -4.67 0.99 14.55
N GLY A 166 -5.69 1.16 13.70
CA GLY A 166 -6.88 0.32 13.73
C GLY A 166 -6.57 -1.17 13.51
N TYR A 167 -5.72 -1.48 12.52
CA TYR A 167 -5.32 -2.86 12.23
C TYR A 167 -4.51 -3.49 13.35
N PHE A 168 -3.51 -2.80 13.89
CA PHE A 168 -2.71 -3.33 15.00
C PHE A 168 -3.53 -3.49 16.27
N ARG A 169 -4.46 -2.59 16.57
CA ARG A 169 -5.35 -2.75 17.72
C ARG A 169 -6.21 -4.00 17.60
N LYS A 170 -6.79 -4.27 16.43
CA LYS A 170 -7.56 -5.49 16.16
C LYS A 170 -6.69 -6.75 16.27
N PHE A 171 -5.46 -6.69 15.77
CA PHE A 171 -4.48 -7.78 15.87
C PHE A 171 -4.12 -8.11 17.33
N LEU A 172 -3.82 -7.10 18.15
CA LEU A 172 -3.48 -7.30 19.56
C LEU A 172 -4.66 -7.88 20.35
N ALA A 173 -5.86 -7.33 20.20
CA ALA A 173 -7.06 -7.85 20.85
C ALA A 173 -7.33 -9.33 20.46
N MET A 174 -7.10 -9.69 19.19
CA MET A 174 -7.21 -11.08 18.75
C MET A 174 -6.19 -11.99 19.46
N LYS A 175 -4.94 -11.55 19.63
CA LYS A 175 -3.90 -12.33 20.31
C LYS A 175 -4.17 -12.50 21.80
N GLU A 176 -4.65 -11.46 22.48
CA GLU A 176 -5.07 -11.53 23.89
C GLU A 176 -6.18 -12.58 24.08
N SER A 177 -7.22 -12.53 23.24
CA SER A 177 -8.35 -13.48 23.32
C SER A 177 -7.99 -14.95 23.07
N ILE A 178 -6.90 -15.20 22.35
CA ILE A 178 -6.37 -16.56 22.13
C ILE A 178 -5.60 -17.02 23.37
N SER A 179 -4.81 -16.13 23.98
CA SER A 179 -4.04 -16.43 25.19
C SER A 179 -4.95 -16.83 26.36
N GLU A 180 -6.04 -16.10 26.57
CA GLU A 180 -7.03 -16.37 27.64
C GLU A 180 -7.77 -17.70 27.48
N LYS A 181 -7.89 -18.24 26.26
CA LYS A 181 -8.53 -19.54 26.01
C LYS A 181 -7.59 -20.72 26.19
N THR A 182 -6.29 -20.46 26.26
CA THR A 182 -5.25 -21.50 26.38
C THR A 182 -4.63 -21.57 27.78
N SER A 183 -4.94 -20.61 28.67
CA SER A 183 -4.62 -20.62 30.10
C SER A 183 -5.73 -21.29 30.90
#